data_AF-A0A7S2CD77-F1
#
_entry.id   AF-A0A7S2CD77-F1
#
_cell.length_a   1.000
_cell.length_b   1.000
_cell.length_c   1.000
_cell.angle_alpha   90.00
_cell.angle_beta   90.00
_cell.angle_gamma   90.00
#
_symmetry.space_group_name_H-M   'P 1'
#
loop_
_entity.id
_entity.type
_entity.pdbx_description
1 polymer ?
#
loop_
_entity_poly.entity_id
_entity_poly.type
_entity_poly.pdbx_seq_one_letter_code
_entity_poly.pdbx_strand_id
1 'polypeptide(L)'
;HPYRLVSASESVFQRCAYEINVQSYHGCPQECPITVNGLCDGHGLCMMELNDATHGTPHCYCNTGRGGNDCSEKVHDKHTSSADSDEGSGTGVQIAFLVILLLIFFALVGSIVYMTLQVMRYRKETTETYTAFNAMNTEEIELHAGASRETSF
;
A
#
# COMPACT_ATOMS: atom_id res chain seq x y z
N HIS A 1 -6.26 -10.11 10.59
CA HIS A 1 -6.85 -10.10 11.95
C HIS A 1 -6.92 -11.53 12.47
N PRO A 2 -6.38 -11.83 13.66
CA PRO A 2 -6.36 -13.19 14.19
C PRO A 2 -7.70 -13.54 14.86
N TYR A 3 -8.27 -14.67 14.46
CA TYR A 3 -9.53 -15.23 14.92
C TYR A 3 -9.36 -15.80 16.34
N ARG A 4 -10.26 -15.47 17.27
CA ARG A 4 -10.22 -15.98 18.64
C ARG A 4 -10.91 -17.34 18.67
N LEU A 5 -10.12 -18.41 18.69
CA LEU A 5 -10.58 -19.79 18.85
C LEU A 5 -11.15 -19.98 20.25
N VAL A 6 -12.34 -20.59 20.36
CA VAL A 6 -12.88 -21.05 21.64
C VAL A 6 -12.10 -22.31 22.04
N SER A 7 -11.12 -22.14 22.91
CA SER A 7 -10.38 -23.25 23.51
C SER A 7 -11.18 -23.82 24.68
N ALA A 8 -11.80 -24.99 24.50
CA ALA A 8 -12.17 -25.83 25.64
C ALA A 8 -10.90 -26.52 26.14
N SER A 9 -10.21 -25.93 27.12
CA SER A 9 -9.06 -26.55 27.77
C SER A 9 -9.49 -27.22 29.06
N GLU A 10 -9.80 -28.52 29.00
CA GLU A 10 -9.80 -29.35 30.20
C GLU A 10 -8.35 -29.78 30.43
N SER A 11 -7.78 -29.38 31.58
CA SER A 11 -6.36 -29.55 31.89
C SER A 11 -6.03 -31.02 32.11
N VAL A 12 -5.51 -31.68 31.09
CA VAL A 12 -4.88 -33.00 31.22
C VAL A 12 -3.40 -32.90 30.88
N PHE A 13 -2.63 -33.48 31.79
CA PHE A 13 -1.18 -33.48 31.91
C PHE A 13 -0.43 -33.68 30.58
N GLN A 14 0.68 -32.95 30.45
CA GLN A 14 1.60 -32.87 29.32
C GLN A 14 1.66 -34.10 28.41
N ARG A 15 1.55 -33.84 27.09
CA ARG A 15 1.72 -34.75 25.92
C ARG A 15 0.43 -35.36 25.36
N CYS A 16 -0.40 -34.52 24.76
CA CYS A 16 -0.65 -34.46 23.31
C CYS A 16 -1.81 -33.48 23.12
N ALA A 17 -1.50 -32.23 22.77
CA ALA A 17 -2.53 -31.30 22.32
C ALA A 17 -2.94 -31.75 20.91
N TYR A 18 -4.12 -32.36 20.79
CA TYR A 18 -4.70 -32.67 19.50
C TYR A 18 -5.58 -31.50 19.07
N GLU A 19 -5.20 -30.84 17.98
CA GLU A 19 -6.05 -29.84 17.33
C GLU A 19 -7.11 -30.58 16.50
N ILE A 20 -8.35 -30.60 16.98
CA ILE A 20 -9.47 -31.20 16.26
C ILE A 20 -10.21 -30.09 15.53
N ASN A 21 -10.00 -30.01 14.21
CA ASN A 21 -10.69 -29.07 13.34
C ASN A 21 -11.94 -29.73 12.76
N VAL A 22 -13.09 -29.50 13.37
CA VAL A 22 -14.39 -29.97 12.86
C VAL A 22 -15.00 -28.90 11.97
N GLN A 23 -15.02 -29.15 10.66
CA GLN A 23 -15.73 -28.31 9.69
C GLN A 23 -17.18 -28.79 9.61
N SER A 24 -18.10 -28.09 10.28
CA SER A 24 -19.52 -28.42 10.25
C SER A 24 -20.37 -27.16 10.28
N TYR A 25 -21.35 -27.09 9.38
CA TYR A 25 -22.38 -26.04 9.39
C TYR A 25 -23.26 -26.10 10.64
N HIS A 26 -23.29 -27.24 11.34
CA HIS A 26 -23.98 -27.38 12.63
C HIS A 26 -23.31 -26.61 13.78
N GLY A 27 -22.07 -26.14 13.59
CA GLY A 27 -21.39 -25.27 14.55
C GLY A 27 -21.81 -23.80 14.43
N CYS A 28 -22.58 -23.44 13.41
CA CYS A 28 -23.00 -22.06 13.17
C CYS A 28 -24.35 -21.76 13.85
N PRO A 29 -24.57 -20.52 14.31
CA PRO A 29 -25.85 -20.11 14.89
C PRO A 29 -26.98 -20.29 13.87
N GLN A 30 -28.16 -20.70 14.35
CA GLN A 30 -29.30 -21.06 13.50
C GLN A 30 -29.89 -19.89 12.72
N GLU A 31 -29.58 -18.67 13.13
CA GLU A 31 -30.03 -17.45 12.46
C GLU A 31 -29.28 -17.19 11.15
N CYS A 32 -28.15 -17.86 10.90
CA CYS A 32 -27.50 -17.79 9.59
C CYS A 32 -28.23 -18.66 8.56
N PRO A 33 -28.56 -18.12 7.37
CA PRO A 33 -29.27 -18.86 6.34
C PRO A 33 -28.44 -20.03 5.81
N ILE A 34 -29.06 -21.21 5.83
CA ILE A 34 -28.54 -22.43 5.19
C ILE A 34 -29.38 -22.67 3.94
N THR A 35 -28.74 -22.59 2.80
CA THR A 35 -29.34 -22.77 1.47
C THR A 35 -28.99 -24.16 0.90
N VAL A 36 -29.44 -24.44 -0.33
CA VAL A 36 -29.04 -25.64 -1.07
C VAL A 36 -27.53 -25.72 -1.33
N ASN A 37 -26.85 -24.58 -1.37
CA ASN A 37 -25.41 -24.48 -1.59
C ASN A 37 -24.60 -24.43 -0.28
N GLY A 38 -25.29 -24.56 0.87
CA GLY A 38 -24.70 -24.51 2.19
C GLY A 38 -24.94 -23.17 2.91
N LEU A 39 -24.10 -22.90 3.91
CA LEU A 39 -24.17 -21.70 4.73
C LEU A 39 -23.84 -20.46 3.89
N CYS A 40 -24.67 -19.40 3.98
CA CYS A 40 -24.49 -18.17 3.20
C CYS A 40 -24.29 -18.44 1.69
N ASP A 41 -25.11 -19.33 1.12
CA ASP A 41 -25.08 -19.75 -0.30
C ASP A 41 -23.72 -20.25 -0.81
N GLY A 42 -22.81 -20.64 0.09
CA GLY A 42 -21.42 -20.98 -0.25
C GLY A 42 -20.60 -19.76 -0.74
N HIS A 43 -21.14 -18.56 -0.58
CA HIS A 43 -20.61 -17.31 -1.08
C HIS A 43 -20.32 -16.29 0.02
N GLY A 44 -20.26 -16.73 1.28
CA GLY A 44 -19.92 -15.87 2.41
C GLY A 44 -19.53 -16.65 3.66
N LEU A 45 -19.22 -15.89 4.71
CA LEU A 45 -18.90 -16.40 6.04
C LEU A 45 -19.97 -15.93 7.03
N CYS A 46 -20.57 -16.86 7.77
CA CYS A 46 -21.45 -16.53 8.90
C CYS A 46 -20.58 -16.08 10.08
N MET A 47 -20.73 -14.84 10.51
CA MET A 47 -19.98 -14.29 11.65
C MET A 47 -20.91 -13.50 12.54
N MET A 48 -20.60 -13.47 13.83
CA MET A 48 -21.36 -12.70 14.81
C MET A 48 -20.78 -11.29 14.90
N GLU A 49 -21.61 -10.28 14.74
CA GLU A 49 -21.19 -8.89 14.85
C GLU A 49 -20.93 -8.54 16.33
N LEU A 50 -19.66 -8.56 16.76
CA LEU A 50 -19.26 -8.12 18.10
C LEU A 50 -19.23 -6.58 18.16
N ASN A 51 -20.37 -5.93 17.95
CA ASN A 51 -20.49 -4.48 18.11
C ASN A 51 -21.04 -4.05 19.49
N ASP A 52 -21.58 -4.97 20.30
CA ASP A 52 -21.90 -4.66 21.70
C ASP A 52 -21.88 -5.88 22.63
N ALA A 53 -21.64 -5.63 23.92
CA ALA A 53 -21.23 -6.61 24.94
C ALA A 53 -22.28 -7.66 25.32
N THR A 54 -23.43 -7.72 24.66
CA THR A 54 -24.56 -8.55 25.11
C THR A 54 -25.17 -9.45 24.04
N HIS A 55 -25.40 -9.03 22.80
CA HIS A 55 -25.98 -9.93 21.78
C HIS A 55 -25.63 -9.45 20.38
N GLY A 56 -24.52 -9.96 19.80
CA GLY A 56 -24.25 -9.76 18.38
C GLY A 56 -25.25 -10.55 17.55
N THR A 57 -25.82 -9.97 16.51
CA THR A 57 -26.63 -10.73 15.54
C THR A 57 -25.69 -11.44 14.57
N PRO A 58 -25.94 -12.72 14.26
CA PRO A 58 -25.15 -13.43 13.27
C PRO A 58 -25.59 -13.03 11.86
N HIS A 59 -24.63 -12.60 11.04
CA HIS A 59 -24.88 -12.18 9.67
C HIS A 59 -23.90 -12.86 8.70
N CYS A 60 -24.33 -12.99 7.45
CA CYS A 60 -23.50 -13.49 6.36
C CYS A 60 -22.65 -12.35 5.78
N TYR A 61 -21.33 -12.51 5.84
CA TYR A 61 -20.37 -11.62 5.20
C TYR A 61 -20.05 -12.17 3.82
N CYS A 62 -20.59 -11.53 2.78
CA CYS A 62 -20.51 -12.00 1.42
C CYS A 62 -19.16 -11.73 0.76
N ASN A 63 -18.77 -12.65 -0.13
CA ASN A 63 -17.63 -12.48 -1.03
C ASN A 63 -17.89 -11.34 -2.03
N THR A 64 -16.81 -10.82 -2.62
CA THR A 64 -16.88 -9.73 -3.60
C THR A 64 -17.86 -10.04 -4.74
N GLY A 65 -18.70 -9.06 -5.09
CA GLY A 65 -19.74 -9.19 -6.13
C GLY A 65 -20.95 -10.02 -5.71
N ARG A 66 -21.09 -10.35 -4.41
CA ARG A 66 -22.25 -11.05 -3.84
C ARG A 66 -22.91 -10.21 -2.75
N GLY A 67 -24.21 -10.36 -2.61
CA GLY A 67 -25.02 -9.59 -1.65
C GLY A 67 -26.30 -10.32 -1.27
N GLY A 68 -27.15 -9.63 -0.52
CA GLY A 68 -28.34 -10.21 0.08
C GLY A 68 -28.04 -10.88 1.44
N ASN A 69 -29.09 -11.22 2.17
CA ASN A 69 -28.99 -11.79 3.52
C ASN A 69 -28.26 -13.15 3.56
N ASP A 70 -28.25 -13.88 2.45
CA ASP A 70 -27.63 -15.20 2.28
C ASP A 70 -26.51 -15.23 1.24
N CYS A 71 -26.08 -14.07 0.71
CA CYS A 71 -25.07 -13.98 -0.36
C CYS A 71 -25.44 -14.62 -1.70
N SER A 72 -26.72 -14.91 -1.93
CA SER A 72 -27.19 -15.50 -3.19
C SER A 72 -27.23 -14.48 -4.35
N GLU A 73 -27.39 -13.20 -4.04
CA GLU A 73 -27.55 -12.16 -5.04
C GLU A 73 -26.20 -11.80 -5.67
N LYS A 74 -26.18 -11.60 -6.99
CA LYS A 74 -25.01 -11.06 -7.69
C LYS A 74 -25.10 -9.54 -7.70
N VAL A 75 -24.20 -8.90 -6.95
CA VAL A 75 -24.05 -7.45 -7.00
C VAL A 75 -23.16 -7.15 -8.19
N HIS A 76 -23.76 -6.69 -9.28
CA HIS A 76 -22.99 -6.12 -10.37
C HIS A 76 -22.42 -4.79 -9.89
N ASP A 77 -21.09 -4.72 -9.79
CA ASP A 77 -20.34 -3.51 -9.52
C ASP A 77 -20.73 -2.44 -10.54
N LYS A 78 -21.72 -1.62 -10.20
CA LYS A 78 -21.83 -0.30 -10.80
C LYS A 78 -20.64 0.46 -10.25
N HIS A 79 -19.58 0.45 -11.04
CA HIS A 79 -18.43 1.33 -10.94
C HIS A 79 -18.88 2.78 -11.14
N THR A 80 -19.75 3.27 -10.26
CA THR A 80 -20.18 4.67 -10.23
C THR A 80 -19.21 5.37 -9.31
N SER A 81 -18.23 6.01 -9.92
CA SER A 81 -17.47 7.09 -9.32
C SER A 81 -18.45 8.18 -8.90
N SER A 82 -18.95 8.11 -7.68
CA SER A 82 -19.69 9.21 -7.07
C SER A 82 -19.35 9.17 -5.60
N ALA A 83 -18.67 10.23 -5.19
CA ALA A 83 -18.44 10.56 -3.80
C ALA A 83 -19.79 10.66 -3.12
N ASP A 84 -20.15 9.66 -2.35
CA ASP A 84 -21.04 9.80 -1.21
C ASP A 84 -20.70 8.71 -0.19
N SER A 85 -20.73 9.16 1.06
CA SER A 85 -20.21 8.51 2.26
C SER A 85 -21.05 7.28 2.66
N ASP A 86 -20.47 6.45 3.53
CA ASP A 86 -21.09 5.37 4.32
C ASP A 86 -21.22 3.99 3.65
N GLU A 87 -20.19 3.16 3.77
CA GLU A 87 -20.16 2.03 4.73
C GLU A 87 -18.84 1.25 4.57
N GLY A 88 -18.17 1.01 5.69
CA GLY A 88 -16.78 0.57 5.74
C GLY A 88 -16.54 -0.86 5.27
N SER A 89 -16.00 -1.01 4.07
CA SER A 89 -15.09 -2.11 3.75
C SER A 89 -13.69 -1.54 3.50
N GLY A 90 -12.66 -2.18 4.07
CA GLY A 90 -11.29 -1.65 4.25
C GLY A 90 -10.50 -1.24 3.00
N THR A 91 -11.14 -1.19 1.83
CA THR A 91 -10.60 -0.72 0.55
C THR A 91 -10.54 0.81 0.46
N GLY A 92 -11.42 1.55 1.14
CA GLY A 92 -11.45 3.02 1.05
C GLY A 92 -10.17 3.69 1.58
N VAL A 93 -9.70 3.24 2.74
CA VAL A 93 -8.47 3.75 3.37
C VAL A 93 -7.24 3.44 2.51
N GLN A 94 -7.18 2.24 1.92
CA GLN A 94 -6.04 1.82 1.10
C GLN A 94 -5.92 2.64 -0.19
N ILE A 95 -7.05 2.97 -0.83
CA ILE A 95 -7.06 3.81 -2.04
C ILE A 95 -6.71 5.26 -1.69
N ALA A 96 -7.23 5.79 -0.58
CA ALA A 96 -6.93 7.16 -0.14
C ALA A 96 -5.43 7.36 0.11
N PHE A 97 -4.77 6.42 0.80
CA PHE A 97 -3.33 6.48 1.04
C PHE A 97 -2.53 6.41 -0.27
N LEU A 98 -2.95 5.59 -1.23
CA LEU A 98 -2.27 5.47 -2.52
C LEU A 98 -2.28 6.79 -3.28
N VAL A 99 -3.43 7.46 -3.34
CA VAL A 99 -3.57 8.76 -4.03
C VAL A 99 -2.71 9.83 -3.36
N ILE A 100 -2.73 9.92 -2.03
CA ILE A 100 -1.93 10.91 -1.28
C ILE A 100 -0.43 10.68 -1.50
N LEU A 101 0.04 9.44 -1.38
CA LEU A 101 1.45 9.09 -1.60
C LEU A 101 1.92 9.42 -3.02
N LEU A 102 1.06 9.18 -4.00
CA LEU A 102 1.34 9.49 -5.40
C LEU A 102 1.52 11.00 -5.61
N LEU A 103 0.65 11.83 -5.03
CA LEU A 103 0.77 13.29 -5.12
C LEU A 103 2.07 13.81 -4.47
N ILE A 104 2.43 13.27 -3.30
CA ILE A 104 3.68 13.63 -2.62
C ILE A 104 4.89 13.23 -3.47
N PHE A 105 4.87 12.04 -4.08
CA PHE A 105 5.95 11.57 -4.96
C PHE A 105 6.16 12.50 -6.15
N PHE A 106 5.09 12.89 -6.86
CA PHE A 106 5.19 13.83 -7.98
C PHE A 106 5.67 15.21 -7.53
N ALA A 107 5.26 15.71 -6.37
CA ALA A 107 5.74 16.97 -5.82
C ALA A 107 7.25 16.93 -5.53
N LEU A 108 7.74 15.85 -4.92
CA LEU A 108 9.17 15.68 -4.62
C LEU A 108 10.01 15.59 -5.90
N VAL A 109 9.62 14.73 -6.85
CA VAL A 109 10.30 14.59 -8.14
C VAL A 109 10.28 15.93 -8.90
N GLY A 110 9.14 16.60 -8.94
CA GLY A 110 9.00 17.92 -9.55
C GLY A 110 9.93 18.96 -8.92
N SER A 111 10.06 18.97 -7.60
CA SER A 111 10.96 19.89 -6.89
C SER A 111 12.44 19.66 -7.21
N ILE A 112 12.87 18.40 -7.34
CA ILE A 112 14.24 18.03 -7.68
C ILE A 112 14.55 18.41 -9.14
N VAL A 113 13.63 18.10 -10.06
CA VAL A 113 13.76 18.50 -11.47
C VAL A 113 13.80 20.02 -11.60
N TYR A 114 12.96 20.74 -10.86
CA TYR A 114 12.97 22.20 -10.85
C TYR A 114 14.30 22.76 -10.34
N MET A 115 14.81 22.25 -9.22
CA MET A 115 16.11 22.68 -8.67
C MET A 115 17.27 22.35 -9.60
N THR A 116 17.29 21.17 -10.22
CA THR A 116 18.35 20.81 -11.18
C THR A 116 18.31 21.67 -12.43
N LEU A 117 17.12 21.99 -12.96
CA LEU A 117 16.98 22.93 -14.08
C LEU A 117 17.47 24.33 -13.69
N GLN A 118 17.14 24.82 -12.49
CA GLN A 118 17.65 26.09 -11.99
C GLN A 118 19.18 26.08 -11.88
N VAL A 119 19.76 25.06 -11.26
CA VAL A 119 21.22 24.94 -11.13
C VAL A 119 21.90 24.86 -12.50
N MET A 120 21.33 24.14 -13.46
CA MET A 120 21.87 24.11 -14.83
C MET A 120 21.81 25.48 -15.51
N ARG A 121 20.79 26.31 -15.23
CA ARG A 121 20.75 27.70 -15.71
C ARG A 121 21.85 28.54 -15.08
N TYR A 122 22.03 28.46 -13.76
CA TYR A 122 23.11 29.20 -13.07
C TYR A 122 24.52 28.74 -13.48
N ARG A 123 24.70 27.44 -13.76
CA ARG A 123 26.02 26.92 -14.15
C ARG A 123 26.45 27.34 -15.56
N LYS A 124 25.53 27.69 -16.46
CA LYS A 124 25.91 28.18 -17.80
C LYS A 124 26.70 29.49 -17.73
N GLU A 125 26.39 30.36 -16.78
CA GLU A 125 27.08 31.63 -16.60
C GLU A 125 28.46 31.46 -15.95
N THR A 126 28.62 30.49 -15.04
CA THR A 126 29.92 30.23 -14.39
C THR A 126 30.87 29.40 -15.25
N THR A 127 30.36 28.51 -16.11
CA THR A 127 31.21 27.66 -16.96
C THR A 127 32.04 28.48 -17.94
N GLU A 128 31.48 29.55 -18.52
CA GLU A 128 32.22 30.46 -19.41
C GLU A 128 33.39 31.15 -18.69
N THR A 129 33.21 31.50 -17.40
CA THR A 129 34.27 32.15 -16.60
C THR A 129 35.40 31.18 -16.25
N TYR A 130 35.11 29.92 -15.92
CA TYR A 130 36.14 28.92 -15.63
C TYR A 130 36.92 28.48 -16.88
N THR A 131 36.27 28.39 -18.04
CA THR A 131 36.97 28.10 -19.30
C THR A 131 37.85 29.26 -19.74
N ALA A 132 37.42 30.51 -19.53
CA ALA A 132 38.23 31.69 -19.83
C ALA A 132 39.45 31.80 -18.90
N PHE A 133 39.31 31.52 -17.60
CA PHE A 133 40.42 31.54 -16.66
C PHE A 133 41.44 30.42 -16.92
N ASN A 134 40.98 29.20 -17.25
CA ASN A 134 41.88 28.11 -17.63
C ASN A 134 42.58 28.35 -18.98
N ALA A 135 41.93 29.03 -19.93
CA ALA A 135 42.57 29.47 -21.16
C ALA A 135 43.69 30.49 -20.88
N MET A 136 43.46 31.45 -19.97
CA MET A 136 44.46 32.45 -19.57
C MET A 136 45.68 31.82 -18.86
N ASN A 137 45.45 30.87 -17.95
CA ASN A 137 46.56 30.16 -17.28
C ASN A 137 47.38 29.27 -18.22
N THR A 138 46.80 28.80 -19.34
CA THR A 138 47.55 27.99 -20.32
C THR A 138 48.53 28.84 -21.12
N GLU A 139 48.19 30.10 -21.38
CA GLU A 139 49.06 31.05 -22.09
C GLU A 139 50.30 31.46 -21.24
N GLU A 140 50.15 31.55 -19.91
CA GLU A 140 51.26 31.89 -19.01
C GLU A 140 52.29 30.75 -18.88
N ILE A 141 51.87 29.49 -19.04
CA ILE A 141 52.75 28.31 -18.95
C ILE A 141 53.62 28.16 -20.21
N GLU A 142 53.13 28.51 -21.40
CA GLU A 142 53.95 28.47 -22.62
C GLU A 142 55.07 29.52 -22.61
N LEU A 143 54.84 30.71 -22.05
CA LEU A 143 55.85 31.76 -21.96
C LEU A 143 57.00 31.38 -21.01
N HIS A 144 56.70 30.67 -19.91
CA HIS A 144 57.72 30.21 -18.95
C HIS A 144 58.41 28.90 -19.38
N ALA A 145 57.75 28.03 -20.15
CA ALA A 145 58.38 26.83 -20.69
C ALA A 145 59.39 27.12 -21.82
N GLY A 146 59.20 28.22 -22.57
CA GLY A 146 60.15 28.67 -23.60
C GLY A 146 61.43 29.29 -23.02
N ALA A 147 61.35 29.99 -21.87
CA ALA A 147 62.48 30.70 -21.28
C ALA A 147 63.51 29.79 -20.56
N SER A 148 63.16 28.54 -20.25
CA SER A 148 64.08 27.62 -19.53
C SER A 148 64.99 26.80 -20.45
N ARG A 149 64.90 26.97 -21.78
CA ARG A 149 65.67 26.16 -22.75
C ARG A 149 66.96 26.81 -23.26
N GLU A 150 67.30 28.03 -22.85
CA GLU A 150 68.50 28.75 -23.31
C GLU A 150 69.64 28.85 -22.28
N THR A 151 69.56 28.20 -21.11
CA THR A 151 70.61 28.27 -20.07
C THR A 151 71.34 26.95 -19.77
N SER A 152 71.26 25.97 -20.67
CA SER A 152 72.11 24.79 -20.60
C SER A 152 72.77 24.50 -21.95
N PHE A 153 74.08 24.77 -21.94
CA PHE A 153 75.13 24.43 -22.90
C PHE A 153 75.33 25.31 -24.14
#